data_AF-A0A7Y1ZKY8-F1
#
_entry.id   AF-A0A7Y1ZKY8-F1
#
_cell.length_a   1.000
_cell.length_b   1.000
_cell.length_c   1.000
_cell.angle_alpha   90.00
_cell.angle_beta   90.00
_cell.angle_gamma   90.00
#
_symmetry.space_group_name_H-M   'P 1'
#
loop_
_entity.id
_entity.type
_entity.pdbx_description
1 polymer ?
#
loop_
_entity_poly.entity_id
_entity_poly.type
_entity_poly.pdbx_seq_one_letter_code
_entity_poly.pdbx_strand_id
1 'polypeptide(L)'
;MALEFTRALALSALVLLASGCKFALINVEGGYSQSLSTNRDCRGSDVCIFEITDDTFSETWTAIPDPLWEFVRWSDGTDFVCANSTIPTCTVSSVGTTGNALAESIIASDKTYYAMPIFQLIAAVPITDTVTLQGVEWAQPALFTNLTWDEIDAVCPGGVCNGNLNGFIMDGWTFANLNDVFPVFNFYIGVNALTPTQLTALAALGTLDAMWAAGWQQTYFSPSDGIVGRVRDVSGTEHYTLGGQEETSIPPFGLVDFFIALELPDAPGSAGTGAWFYRIP
;
A
#
# COMPACT_ATOMS: atom_id res chain seq x y z
N MET A 1 12.49 57.91 -33.72
CA MET A 1 11.95 56.83 -34.57
C MET A 1 12.92 55.65 -34.74
N ALA A 2 14.25 55.81 -34.60
CA ALA A 2 15.21 54.70 -34.71
C ALA A 2 15.25 53.75 -33.49
N LEU A 3 14.92 54.22 -32.27
CA LEU A 3 15.05 53.46 -31.02
C LEU A 3 13.92 52.41 -30.79
N GLU A 4 12.74 52.65 -31.37
CA GLU A 4 11.58 51.73 -31.33
C GLU A 4 11.81 50.51 -32.24
N PHE A 5 12.49 50.73 -33.38
CA PHE A 5 12.82 49.65 -34.33
C PHE A 5 13.85 48.67 -33.77
N THR A 6 14.82 49.13 -32.98
CA THR A 6 15.86 48.26 -32.39
C THR A 6 15.30 47.36 -31.29
N ARG A 7 14.31 47.83 -30.52
CA ARG A 7 13.61 47.02 -29.50
C ARG A 7 12.73 45.94 -30.13
N ALA A 8 12.04 46.26 -31.22
CA ALA A 8 11.23 45.30 -31.96
C ALA A 8 12.10 44.19 -32.60
N LEU A 9 13.27 44.55 -33.16
CA LEU A 9 14.23 43.58 -33.71
C LEU A 9 14.82 42.66 -32.63
N ALA A 10 15.18 43.20 -31.46
CA ALA A 10 15.71 42.42 -30.34
C ALA A 10 14.66 41.44 -29.76
N LEU A 11 13.39 41.84 -29.67
CA LEU A 11 12.29 40.97 -29.26
C LEU A 11 11.97 39.90 -30.32
N SER A 12 12.04 40.23 -31.61
CA SER A 12 11.84 39.24 -32.68
C SER A 12 12.97 38.20 -32.76
N ALA A 13 14.22 38.62 -32.51
CA ALA A 13 15.37 37.73 -32.46
C ALA A 13 15.35 36.81 -31.22
N LEU A 14 14.75 37.26 -30.12
CA LEU A 14 14.60 36.45 -28.90
C LEU A 14 13.53 35.35 -29.03
N VAL A 15 12.49 35.57 -29.85
CA VAL A 15 11.45 34.57 -30.14
C VAL A 15 11.93 33.53 -31.16
N LEU A 16 12.91 33.86 -32.01
CA LEU A 16 13.54 32.94 -32.96
C LEU A 16 14.56 31.97 -32.31
N LEU A 17 14.87 32.14 -31.03
CA LEU A 17 15.88 31.34 -30.31
C LEU A 17 15.30 30.12 -29.56
N ALA A 18 13.99 29.90 -29.60
CA ALA A 18 13.34 28.75 -28.94
C ALA A 18 12.89 27.67 -29.95
N SER A 19 13.68 27.47 -31.00
CA SER A 19 13.46 26.39 -31.98
C SER A 19 14.22 25.15 -31.54
N GLY A 20 13.47 24.10 -31.20
CA GLY A 20 14.04 22.87 -30.65
C GLY A 20 12.96 21.84 -30.35
N CYS A 21 13.30 20.58 -30.60
CA CYS A 21 12.41 19.46 -30.28
C CYS A 21 12.15 19.43 -28.78
N LYS A 22 10.89 19.26 -28.38
CA LYS A 22 10.51 19.21 -26.97
C LYS A 22 10.25 17.76 -26.56
N PHE A 23 10.66 17.42 -25.36
CA PHE A 23 10.28 16.19 -24.70
C PHE A 23 9.49 16.51 -23.45
N ALA A 24 8.23 16.08 -23.40
CA ALA A 24 7.34 16.26 -22.27
C ALA A 24 7.19 14.93 -21.51
N LEU A 25 7.70 14.90 -20.29
CA LEU A 25 7.50 13.83 -19.34
C LEU A 25 6.31 14.17 -18.44
N ILE A 26 5.22 13.42 -18.58
CA ILE A 26 3.97 13.65 -17.88
C ILE A 26 3.86 12.59 -16.79
N ASN A 27 3.94 12.98 -15.53
CA ASN A 27 3.61 12.06 -14.45
C ASN A 27 2.13 12.16 -14.11
N VAL A 28 1.53 11.01 -13.82
CA VAL A 28 0.16 10.89 -13.32
C VAL A 28 0.21 10.46 -11.85
N GLU A 29 -0.95 10.37 -11.20
CA GLU A 29 -1.07 9.83 -9.84
C GLU A 29 -0.47 8.42 -9.72
N GLY A 30 0.09 8.10 -8.56
CA GLY A 30 0.60 6.77 -8.23
C GLY A 30 2.11 6.58 -8.37
N GLY A 31 2.85 7.65 -8.66
CA GLY A 31 4.31 7.61 -8.69
C GLY A 31 4.93 8.84 -9.33
N TYR A 32 6.21 8.72 -9.65
CA TYR A 32 6.98 9.77 -10.32
C TYR A 32 8.08 9.18 -11.22
N SER A 33 8.80 10.04 -11.94
CA SER A 33 9.87 9.62 -12.83
C SER A 33 11.21 10.22 -12.40
N GLN A 34 12.15 9.37 -12.01
CA GLN A 34 13.49 9.78 -11.61
C GLN A 34 14.44 9.75 -12.80
N SER A 35 15.22 10.81 -13.04
CA SER A 35 16.20 10.82 -14.12
C SER A 35 17.51 10.15 -13.68
N LEU A 36 18.19 9.48 -14.61
CA LEU A 36 19.49 8.86 -14.34
C LEU A 36 20.54 9.91 -13.96
N SER A 37 20.45 11.10 -14.55
CA SER A 37 21.30 12.25 -14.20
C SER A 37 20.95 12.93 -12.88
N THR A 38 19.82 12.58 -12.26
CA THR A 38 19.18 13.21 -11.07
C THR A 38 18.87 14.70 -11.17
N ASN A 39 19.25 15.37 -12.27
CA ASN A 39 19.03 16.79 -12.51
C ASN A 39 17.75 17.09 -13.30
N ARG A 40 17.02 16.05 -13.72
CA ARG A 40 15.82 16.12 -14.56
C ARG A 40 14.70 15.23 -14.00
N ASP A 41 14.71 15.02 -12.69
CA ASP A 41 13.62 14.37 -11.96
C ASP A 41 12.31 15.11 -12.26
N CYS A 42 11.28 14.35 -12.59
CA CYS A 42 9.93 14.87 -12.67
C CYS A 42 9.15 14.24 -11.53
N ARG A 43 8.61 15.06 -10.62
CA ARG A 43 7.91 14.61 -9.39
C ARG A 43 6.51 15.17 -9.31
N GLY A 44 5.63 14.48 -8.59
CA GLY A 44 4.21 14.85 -8.48
C GLY A 44 3.45 14.67 -9.79
N SER A 45 2.18 15.11 -9.81
CA SER A 45 1.32 15.12 -11.01
C SER A 45 1.63 16.28 -11.95
N ASP A 46 2.91 16.48 -12.25
CA ASP A 46 3.43 17.58 -13.06
C ASP A 46 3.82 17.11 -14.47
N VAL A 47 3.93 18.09 -15.38
CA VAL A 47 4.48 17.91 -16.73
C VAL A 47 5.82 18.61 -16.80
N CYS A 48 6.89 17.83 -16.96
CA CYS A 48 8.25 18.36 -17.13
C CYS A 48 8.60 18.42 -18.61
N ILE A 49 8.94 19.60 -19.10
CA ILE A 49 9.30 19.83 -20.50
C ILE A 49 10.81 20.06 -20.60
N PHE A 50 11.45 19.30 -21.46
CA PHE A 50 12.88 19.37 -21.75
C PHE A 50 13.09 19.71 -23.22
N GLU A 51 14.02 20.61 -23.50
CA GLU A 51 14.38 20.97 -24.86
C GLU A 51 15.56 20.13 -25.34
N ILE A 52 15.46 19.63 -26.58
CA ILE A 52 16.47 18.84 -27.28
C ILE A 52 16.92 19.68 -28.47
N THR A 53 18.06 20.36 -28.31
CA THR A 53 18.58 21.32 -29.30
C THR A 53 19.70 20.75 -30.17
N ASP A 54 20.25 19.59 -29.81
CA ASP A 54 21.38 18.98 -30.49
C ASP A 54 21.35 17.44 -30.46
N ASP A 55 22.37 16.83 -31.07
CA ASP A 55 22.58 15.39 -31.18
C ASP A 55 23.38 14.80 -30.01
N THR A 56 23.51 15.53 -28.89
CA THR A 56 24.23 15.07 -27.69
C THR A 56 23.30 14.72 -26.54
N PHE A 57 22.01 15.02 -26.66
CA PHE A 57 21.02 14.72 -25.64
C PHE A 57 20.86 13.21 -25.45
N SER A 58 21.01 12.75 -24.21
CA SER A 58 20.65 11.39 -23.83
C SER A 58 20.28 11.38 -22.36
N GLU A 59 19.06 10.93 -22.06
CA GLU A 59 18.57 10.82 -20.69
C GLU A 59 17.72 9.56 -20.55
N THR A 60 17.75 8.97 -19.35
CA THR A 60 16.90 7.82 -19.01
C THR A 60 16.10 8.15 -17.78
N TRP A 61 14.78 7.97 -17.85
CA TRP A 61 13.91 8.08 -16.68
C TRP A 61 13.47 6.71 -16.23
N THR A 62 13.42 6.51 -14.92
CA THR A 62 12.86 5.33 -14.28
C THR A 62 11.55 5.72 -13.62
N ALA A 63 10.47 5.04 -13.97
CA ALA A 63 9.18 5.18 -13.31
C ALA A 63 9.26 4.52 -11.91
N ILE A 64 9.08 5.32 -10.87
CA ILE A 64 9.10 4.90 -9.47
C ILE A 64 7.66 5.01 -8.93
N PRO A 65 7.00 3.88 -8.62
CA PRO A 65 5.66 3.91 -8.05
C PRO A 65 5.67 4.38 -6.59
N ASP A 66 4.56 5.02 -6.19
CA ASP A 66 4.27 5.33 -4.79
C ASP A 66 3.89 4.06 -4.01
N PRO A 67 3.89 4.08 -2.66
CA PRO A 67 3.41 2.95 -1.86
C PRO A 67 2.00 2.52 -2.27
N LEU A 68 1.78 1.20 -2.42
CA LEU A 68 0.53 0.59 -2.90
C LEU A 68 0.20 0.85 -4.37
N TRP A 69 1.15 1.34 -5.16
CA TRP A 69 1.02 1.43 -6.61
C TRP A 69 2.08 0.56 -7.29
N GLU A 70 1.80 0.15 -8.52
CA GLU A 70 2.76 -0.51 -9.39
C GLU A 70 2.84 0.22 -10.73
N PHE A 71 4.04 0.21 -11.33
CA PHE A 71 4.21 0.62 -12.71
C PHE A 71 3.70 -0.48 -13.63
N VAL A 72 2.74 -0.14 -14.49
CA VAL A 72 2.15 -1.09 -15.45
C VAL A 72 2.90 -1.04 -16.77
N ARG A 73 3.03 0.17 -17.33
CA ARG A 73 3.64 0.42 -18.64
C ARG A 73 3.81 1.91 -18.91
N TRP A 74 4.54 2.25 -19.96
CA TRP A 74 4.47 3.57 -20.56
C TRP A 74 3.23 3.72 -21.43
N SER A 75 2.61 4.90 -21.38
CA SER A 75 1.46 5.28 -22.21
C SER A 75 1.82 5.23 -23.69
N ASP A 76 0.81 4.92 -24.49
CA ASP A 76 0.89 4.78 -25.93
C ASP A 76 0.08 5.87 -26.63
N GLY A 77 0.50 6.22 -27.85
CA GLY A 77 -0.13 7.26 -28.64
C GLY A 77 0.81 7.84 -29.68
N THR A 78 0.28 8.77 -30.48
CA THR A 78 1.10 9.52 -31.43
C THR A 78 2.17 10.31 -30.66
N ASP A 79 3.42 10.21 -31.13
CA ASP A 79 4.58 10.89 -30.56
C ASP A 79 4.95 10.49 -29.12
N PHE A 80 4.35 9.42 -28.58
CA PHE A 80 4.81 8.80 -27.35
C PHE A 80 6.09 7.99 -27.61
N VAL A 81 7.12 8.26 -26.83
CA VAL A 81 8.33 7.42 -26.77
C VAL A 81 8.14 6.33 -25.74
N CYS A 82 8.88 5.22 -25.91
CA CYS A 82 8.76 4.03 -25.05
C CYS A 82 7.34 3.42 -25.01
N ALA A 83 6.48 3.79 -25.97
CA ALA A 83 5.06 3.45 -26.00
C ALA A 83 4.82 1.95 -25.77
N ASN A 84 3.91 1.64 -24.85
CA ASN A 84 3.51 0.29 -24.49
C ASN A 84 4.64 -0.61 -23.91
N SER A 85 5.80 -0.03 -23.57
CA SER A 85 6.87 -0.77 -22.88
C SER A 85 6.47 -1.03 -21.43
N THR A 86 6.63 -2.27 -20.98
CA THR A 86 6.50 -2.70 -19.57
C THR A 86 7.82 -2.62 -18.81
N ILE A 87 8.89 -2.12 -19.45
CA ILE A 87 10.17 -1.86 -18.78
C ILE A 87 10.04 -0.49 -18.08
N PRO A 88 10.33 -0.39 -16.77
CA PRO A 88 10.14 0.85 -16.01
C PRO A 88 11.10 1.97 -16.42
N THR A 89 12.11 1.68 -17.23
CA THR A 89 13.03 2.67 -17.79
C THR A 89 12.61 3.10 -19.18
N CYS A 90 12.70 4.40 -19.45
CA CYS A 90 12.52 4.99 -20.76
C CYS A 90 13.70 5.88 -21.10
N THR A 91 14.43 5.53 -22.17
CA THR A 91 15.59 6.28 -22.65
C THR A 91 15.20 7.10 -23.87
N VAL A 92 15.50 8.40 -23.83
CA VAL A 92 15.39 9.31 -24.96
C VAL A 92 16.79 9.78 -25.33
N SER A 93 17.18 9.58 -26.58
CA SER A 93 18.53 9.91 -27.05
C SER A 93 18.49 10.46 -28.47
N SER A 94 19.21 11.56 -28.70
CA SER A 94 19.59 12.07 -30.02
C SER A 94 21.05 11.71 -30.37
N VAL A 95 21.75 10.97 -29.50
CA VAL A 95 23.14 10.56 -29.72
C VAL A 95 23.27 9.68 -30.96
N GLY A 96 24.24 10.00 -31.81
CA GLY A 96 24.54 9.25 -33.03
C GLY A 96 23.61 9.59 -34.20
N THR A 97 22.85 10.69 -34.11
CA THR A 97 21.99 11.17 -35.21
C THR A 97 22.69 12.11 -36.18
N THR A 98 23.95 12.48 -35.93
CA THR A 98 24.77 13.34 -36.80
C THR A 98 24.78 12.84 -38.25
N GLY A 99 24.47 13.72 -39.20
CA GLY A 99 24.43 13.40 -40.62
C GLY A 99 23.16 12.69 -41.09
N ASN A 100 22.20 12.44 -40.20
CA ASN A 100 20.86 11.97 -40.56
C ASN A 100 19.91 13.18 -40.72
N ALA A 101 19.70 13.61 -41.96
CA ALA A 101 18.88 14.77 -42.29
C ALA A 101 17.45 14.72 -41.71
N LEU A 102 16.85 13.52 -41.56
CA LEU A 102 15.53 13.39 -40.95
C LEU A 102 15.59 13.65 -39.44
N ALA A 103 16.56 13.06 -38.74
CA ALA A 103 16.73 13.28 -37.30
C ALA A 103 17.09 14.74 -37.00
N GLU A 104 17.99 15.33 -37.78
CA GLU A 104 18.35 16.76 -37.68
C GLU A 104 17.14 17.66 -37.93
N SER A 105 16.27 17.33 -38.89
CA SER A 105 15.04 18.09 -39.14
C SER A 105 14.03 18.00 -37.99
N ILE A 106 14.01 16.88 -37.26
CA ILE A 106 13.16 16.70 -36.09
C ILE A 106 13.72 17.51 -34.91
N ILE A 107 15.04 17.43 -34.65
CA ILE A 107 15.71 18.19 -33.59
C ILE A 107 15.54 19.70 -33.81
N ALA A 108 15.64 20.16 -35.05
CA ALA A 108 15.43 21.57 -35.43
C ALA A 108 13.94 21.99 -35.49
N SER A 109 13.00 21.07 -35.30
CA SER A 109 11.56 21.36 -35.31
C SER A 109 11.03 21.67 -33.91
N ASP A 110 9.86 22.31 -33.83
CA ASP A 110 9.16 22.53 -32.55
C ASP A 110 8.28 21.34 -32.13
N LYS A 111 8.55 20.15 -32.67
CA LYS A 111 7.74 18.95 -32.38
C LYS A 111 7.93 18.53 -30.93
N THR A 112 6.84 18.11 -30.28
CA THR A 112 6.88 17.58 -28.91
C THR A 112 6.67 16.08 -28.92
N TYR A 113 7.54 15.36 -28.22
CA TYR A 113 7.41 13.94 -27.93
C TYR A 113 7.07 13.74 -26.46
N TYR A 114 6.38 12.65 -26.14
CA TYR A 114 5.79 12.45 -24.83
C TYR A 114 6.26 11.15 -24.20
N ALA A 115 6.46 11.14 -22.88
CA ALA A 115 6.46 9.92 -22.11
C ALA A 115 5.54 10.11 -20.91
N MET A 116 4.76 9.09 -20.58
CA MET A 116 3.88 9.10 -19.42
C MET A 116 3.88 7.70 -18.82
N PRO A 117 4.46 7.48 -17.62
CA PRO A 117 4.30 6.21 -16.95
C PRO A 117 2.84 6.05 -16.53
N ILE A 118 2.32 4.83 -16.64
CA ILE A 118 1.00 4.47 -16.13
C ILE A 118 1.22 3.66 -14.86
N PHE A 119 0.71 4.20 -13.76
CA PHE A 119 0.65 3.51 -12.48
C PHE A 119 -0.76 2.98 -12.24
N GLN A 120 -0.84 1.88 -11.51
CA GLN A 120 -2.10 1.31 -11.05
C GLN A 120 -2.00 1.00 -9.57
N LEU A 121 -3.09 1.25 -8.84
CA LEU A 121 -3.20 0.81 -7.45
C LEU A 121 -3.07 -0.71 -7.41
N ILE A 122 -2.13 -1.19 -6.60
CA ILE A 122 -2.05 -2.58 -6.22
C ILE A 122 -3.28 -2.85 -5.36
N ALA A 123 -4.26 -3.55 -5.93
CA ALA A 123 -5.53 -3.84 -5.26
C ALA A 123 -5.32 -4.66 -3.97
N ALA A 124 -4.20 -5.38 -3.86
CA ALA A 124 -3.73 -5.94 -2.61
C ALA A 124 -2.25 -6.35 -2.60
N VAL A 125 -1.60 -6.20 -1.45
CA VAL A 125 -0.20 -6.63 -1.21
C VAL A 125 -0.15 -7.92 -0.37
N PRO A 126 0.92 -8.73 -0.48
CA PRO A 126 1.13 -9.85 0.44
C PRO A 126 1.24 -9.36 1.89
N ILE A 127 0.71 -10.13 2.84
CA ILE A 127 0.89 -9.86 4.27
C ILE A 127 2.32 -10.24 4.65
N THR A 128 3.12 -9.26 5.07
CA THR A 128 4.49 -9.44 5.57
C THR A 128 4.63 -9.17 7.06
N ASP A 129 3.63 -8.51 7.66
CA ASP A 129 3.59 -8.25 9.10
C ASP A 129 2.89 -9.42 9.78
N THR A 130 3.70 -10.39 10.22
CA THR A 130 3.23 -11.67 10.76
C THR A 130 3.98 -12.06 12.01
N VAL A 131 3.34 -12.87 12.85
CA VAL A 131 3.96 -13.55 14.00
C VAL A 131 3.96 -15.04 13.72
N THR A 132 5.13 -15.69 13.82
CA THR A 132 5.21 -17.14 13.68
C THR A 132 5.21 -17.81 15.05
N LEU A 133 4.24 -18.70 15.27
CA LEU A 133 4.09 -19.45 16.50
C LEU A 133 3.91 -20.94 16.21
N GLN A 134 4.80 -21.78 16.75
CA GLN A 134 4.74 -23.25 16.60
C GLN A 134 4.62 -23.73 15.14
N GLY A 135 5.27 -23.03 14.20
CA GLY A 135 5.21 -23.35 12.77
C GLY A 135 3.95 -22.86 12.05
N VAL A 136 3.09 -22.11 12.73
CA VAL A 136 1.93 -21.42 12.16
C VAL A 136 2.26 -19.94 12.02
N GLU A 137 2.01 -19.39 10.83
CA GLU A 137 2.18 -17.96 10.57
C GLU A 137 0.84 -17.25 10.78
N TRP A 138 0.84 -16.20 11.61
CA TRP A 138 -0.34 -15.42 11.95
C TRP A 138 -0.23 -14.00 11.44
N ALA A 139 -1.29 -13.49 10.80
CA ALA A 139 -1.36 -12.10 10.42
C ALA A 139 -1.70 -11.23 11.65
N GLN A 140 -1.18 -10.01 11.70
CA GLN A 140 -1.55 -9.07 12.76
C GLN A 140 -3.05 -8.75 12.70
N PRO A 141 -3.81 -8.91 13.79
CA PRO A 141 -5.22 -8.52 13.80
C PRO A 141 -5.44 -7.05 13.49
N ALA A 142 -4.47 -6.18 13.82
CA ALA A 142 -4.49 -4.74 13.56
C ALA A 142 -4.68 -4.40 12.06
N LEU A 143 -4.21 -5.27 11.15
CA LEU A 143 -4.35 -5.09 9.70
C LEU A 143 -5.80 -5.22 9.22
N PHE A 144 -6.69 -5.76 10.05
CA PHE A 144 -8.07 -6.09 9.69
C PHE A 144 -9.07 -5.36 10.58
N THR A 145 -8.67 -4.22 11.14
CA THR A 145 -9.56 -3.33 11.86
C THR A 145 -10.55 -2.66 10.91
N ASN A 146 -11.74 -2.31 11.43
CA ASN A 146 -12.82 -1.65 10.68
C ASN A 146 -13.45 -2.50 9.55
N LEU A 147 -13.23 -3.81 9.53
CA LEU A 147 -13.94 -4.72 8.65
C LEU A 147 -15.22 -5.24 9.33
N THR A 148 -16.31 -5.27 8.57
CA THR A 148 -17.55 -5.96 8.94
C THR A 148 -17.39 -7.47 8.79
N TRP A 149 -18.28 -8.24 9.43
CA TRP A 149 -18.29 -9.69 9.24
C TRP A 149 -18.62 -10.07 7.80
N ASP A 150 -19.59 -9.39 7.17
CA ASP A 150 -19.98 -9.65 5.77
C ASP A 150 -18.80 -9.47 4.81
N GLU A 151 -17.95 -8.45 5.03
CA GLU A 151 -16.74 -8.23 4.24
C GLU A 151 -15.73 -9.38 4.42
N ILE A 152 -15.53 -9.85 5.65
CA ILE A 152 -14.63 -10.97 5.93
C ILE A 152 -15.18 -12.29 5.37
N ASP A 153 -16.46 -12.59 5.58
CA ASP A 153 -17.10 -13.84 5.13
C ASP A 153 -17.18 -13.91 3.60
N ALA A 154 -17.40 -12.78 2.92
CA ALA A 154 -17.36 -12.70 1.46
C ALA A 154 -16.00 -13.14 0.89
N VAL A 155 -14.90 -12.87 1.59
CA VAL A 155 -13.53 -13.26 1.17
C VAL A 155 -13.12 -14.63 1.72
N CYS A 156 -13.63 -15.01 2.89
CA CYS A 156 -13.24 -16.23 3.60
C CYS A 156 -14.42 -17.19 3.87
N PRO A 157 -15.22 -17.56 2.84
CA PRO A 157 -16.39 -18.38 3.05
C PRO A 157 -15.98 -19.77 3.55
N GLY A 158 -16.53 -20.20 4.68
CA GLY A 158 -16.16 -21.48 5.29
C GLY A 158 -14.73 -21.53 5.84
N GLY A 159 -14.09 -20.36 6.00
CA GLY A 159 -12.81 -20.18 6.69
C GLY A 159 -11.58 -20.12 5.80
N VAL A 160 -11.60 -20.63 4.58
CA VAL A 160 -10.47 -20.49 3.65
C VAL A 160 -10.66 -19.21 2.84
N CYS A 161 -9.65 -18.34 2.85
CA CYS A 161 -9.73 -17.05 2.19
C CYS A 161 -9.30 -17.12 0.73
N ASN A 162 -10.03 -16.40 -0.13
CA ASN A 162 -9.71 -16.15 -1.52
C ASN A 162 -10.12 -14.73 -1.91
N GLY A 163 -9.15 -13.91 -2.31
CA GLY A 163 -9.35 -12.49 -2.61
C GLY A 163 -8.63 -11.57 -1.63
N ASN A 164 -9.20 -10.38 -1.40
CA ASN A 164 -8.49 -9.29 -0.75
C ASN A 164 -9.26 -8.71 0.44
N LEU A 165 -8.60 -8.48 1.56
CA LEU A 165 -9.15 -7.76 2.72
C LEU A 165 -8.24 -6.59 3.09
N ASN A 166 -8.81 -5.40 3.19
CA ASN A 166 -8.12 -4.17 3.58
C ASN A 166 -6.81 -3.92 2.80
N GLY A 167 -6.79 -4.23 1.49
CA GLY A 167 -5.61 -4.09 0.64
C GLY A 167 -4.56 -5.20 0.83
N PHE A 168 -4.91 -6.34 1.44
CA PHE A 168 -4.02 -7.50 1.59
C PHE A 168 -4.52 -8.72 0.84
N ILE A 169 -3.59 -9.48 0.24
CA ILE A 169 -3.88 -10.73 -0.48
C ILE A 169 -4.13 -11.79 0.58
N MET A 170 -5.35 -12.33 0.60
CA MET A 170 -5.78 -13.33 1.56
C MET A 170 -5.67 -14.77 1.02
N ASP A 171 -5.23 -14.96 -0.22
CA ASP A 171 -5.04 -16.30 -0.79
C ASP A 171 -4.08 -17.15 0.06
N GLY A 172 -4.57 -18.32 0.49
CA GLY A 172 -3.83 -19.24 1.35
C GLY A 172 -3.92 -18.94 2.85
N TRP A 173 -4.58 -17.85 3.26
CA TRP A 173 -4.92 -17.58 4.65
C TRP A 173 -6.21 -18.27 5.06
N THR A 174 -6.33 -18.56 6.35
CA THR A 174 -7.52 -19.14 6.99
C THR A 174 -8.04 -18.20 8.06
N PHE A 175 -9.33 -17.84 7.99
CA PHE A 175 -10.02 -17.12 9.05
C PHE A 175 -10.18 -18.02 10.28
N ALA A 176 -9.43 -17.70 11.32
CA ALA A 176 -9.25 -18.53 12.49
C ALA A 176 -10.57 -18.68 13.26
N ASN A 177 -10.86 -19.89 13.75
CA ASN A 177 -11.92 -20.12 14.73
C ASN A 177 -11.35 -20.14 16.16
N LEU A 178 -12.22 -20.24 17.17
CA LEU A 178 -11.80 -20.28 18.58
C LEU A 178 -10.76 -21.35 18.90
N ASN A 179 -10.90 -22.55 18.33
CA ASN A 179 -9.95 -23.64 18.57
C ASN A 179 -8.56 -23.36 17.99
N ASP A 180 -8.47 -22.52 16.95
CA ASP A 180 -7.21 -22.16 16.32
C ASP A 180 -6.48 -21.09 17.16
N VAL A 181 -7.22 -20.17 17.77
CA VAL A 181 -6.68 -19.04 18.53
C VAL A 181 -6.31 -19.44 19.97
N PHE A 182 -6.99 -20.40 20.59
CA PHE A 182 -6.66 -20.81 21.98
C PHE A 182 -5.21 -21.26 22.18
N PRO A 183 -4.61 -22.08 21.30
CA PRO A 183 -3.18 -22.41 21.39
C PRO A 183 -2.26 -21.20 21.41
N VAL A 184 -2.61 -20.09 20.74
CA VAL A 184 -1.83 -18.84 20.75
C VAL A 184 -1.76 -18.29 22.17
N PHE A 185 -2.91 -18.12 22.82
CA PHE A 185 -2.95 -17.58 24.18
C PHE A 185 -2.37 -18.55 25.21
N ASN A 186 -2.69 -19.85 25.12
CA ASN A 186 -2.13 -20.87 26.00
C ASN A 186 -0.60 -20.89 25.98
N PHE A 187 0.01 -20.64 24.81
CA PHE A 187 1.46 -20.53 24.67
C PHE A 187 2.04 -19.38 25.53
N TYR A 188 1.45 -18.18 25.46
CA TYR A 188 1.96 -17.02 26.20
C TYR A 188 1.66 -17.07 27.70
N ILE A 189 0.52 -17.64 28.09
CA ILE A 189 0.13 -17.77 29.50
C ILE A 189 0.93 -18.89 30.18
N GLY A 190 1.44 -19.86 29.41
CA GLY A 190 2.17 -21.01 29.94
C GLY A 190 1.26 -22.02 30.65
N VAL A 191 -0.06 -21.99 30.38
CA VAL A 191 -1.04 -22.97 30.86
C VAL A 191 -1.62 -23.74 29.69
N ASN A 192 -1.63 -25.07 29.79
CA ASN A 192 -2.10 -25.94 28.71
C ASN A 192 -3.64 -26.10 28.66
N ALA A 193 -4.41 -25.28 29.39
CA ALA A 193 -5.80 -25.62 29.67
C ALA A 193 -6.73 -24.41 29.82
N LEU A 194 -6.69 -23.45 28.88
CA LEU A 194 -7.91 -22.68 28.62
C LEU A 194 -8.87 -23.55 27.81
N THR A 195 -10.01 -23.87 28.41
CA THR A 195 -11.18 -24.39 27.69
C THR A 195 -11.99 -23.22 27.12
N PRO A 196 -12.84 -23.43 26.09
CA PRO A 196 -13.71 -22.37 25.56
C PRO A 196 -14.53 -21.64 26.64
N THR A 197 -14.85 -22.34 27.74
CA THR A 197 -15.58 -21.83 28.91
C THR A 197 -14.76 -20.95 29.86
N GLN A 198 -13.44 -20.87 29.72
CA GLN A 198 -12.54 -20.17 30.66
C GLN A 198 -11.94 -18.87 30.11
N LEU A 199 -12.29 -18.46 28.88
CA LEU A 199 -11.68 -17.31 28.22
C LEU A 199 -12.18 -15.94 28.70
N THR A 200 -13.15 -15.89 29.62
CA THR A 200 -13.88 -14.65 29.90
C THR A 200 -13.10 -13.57 30.67
N ALA A 201 -11.87 -13.79 31.12
CA ALA A 201 -10.94 -12.72 31.54
C ALA A 201 -9.62 -13.31 32.02
N LEU A 202 -8.68 -13.63 31.12
CA LEU A 202 -7.29 -13.82 31.55
C LEU A 202 -6.47 -12.55 31.28
N ALA A 203 -6.58 -11.60 32.20
CA ALA A 203 -5.60 -10.55 32.41
C ALA A 203 -4.44 -11.09 33.28
N ALA A 204 -3.81 -12.18 32.85
CA ALA A 204 -2.62 -12.66 33.54
C ALA A 204 -1.49 -11.65 33.27
N LEU A 205 -1.16 -10.86 34.31
CA LEU A 205 -0.05 -9.90 34.32
C LEU A 205 1.18 -10.51 33.63
N GLY A 206 1.61 -9.91 32.52
CA GLY A 206 2.77 -10.34 31.73
C GLY A 206 2.47 -11.09 30.42
N THR A 207 1.23 -11.56 30.19
CA THR A 207 0.87 -12.22 28.92
C THR A 207 0.98 -11.24 27.75
N LEU A 208 0.47 -10.03 27.95
CA LEU A 208 0.47 -9.00 26.92
C LEU A 208 1.89 -8.48 26.64
N ASP A 209 2.73 -8.34 27.68
CA ASP A 209 4.16 -8.05 27.52
C ASP A 209 4.86 -9.11 26.68
N ALA A 210 4.56 -10.39 26.92
CA ALA A 210 5.12 -11.49 26.14
C ALA A 210 4.62 -11.49 24.69
N MET A 211 3.36 -11.11 24.45
CA MET A 211 2.81 -10.96 23.10
C MET A 211 3.44 -9.76 22.37
N TRP A 212 3.58 -8.60 23.01
CA TRP A 212 4.26 -7.45 22.43
C TRP A 212 5.74 -7.75 22.15
N ALA A 213 6.42 -8.45 23.05
CA ALA A 213 7.80 -8.90 22.84
C ALA A 213 7.92 -9.88 21.66
N ALA A 214 6.85 -10.62 21.34
CA ALA A 214 6.77 -11.48 20.17
C ALA A 214 6.35 -10.74 18.88
N GLY A 215 6.08 -9.44 18.96
CA GLY A 215 5.76 -8.59 17.82
C GLY A 215 4.27 -8.40 17.55
N TRP A 216 3.36 -8.88 18.40
CA TRP A 216 1.94 -8.62 18.23
C TRP A 216 1.60 -7.15 18.39
N GLN A 217 0.66 -6.66 17.58
CA GLN A 217 0.24 -5.26 17.56
C GLN A 217 -1.11 -5.04 18.25
N GLN A 218 -1.23 -3.90 18.90
CA GLN A 218 -2.48 -3.41 19.50
C GLN A 218 -3.53 -3.13 18.42
N THR A 219 -4.78 -3.49 18.67
CA THR A 219 -5.91 -3.21 17.76
C THR A 219 -6.82 -2.09 18.27
N TYR A 220 -7.04 -2.01 19.58
CA TYR A 220 -8.03 -1.12 20.20
C TYR A 220 -7.37 0.04 20.96
N PHE A 221 -7.89 1.26 20.76
CA PHE A 221 -7.44 2.49 21.42
C PHE A 221 -8.54 3.02 22.36
N SER A 222 -8.58 2.59 23.63
CA SER A 222 -9.23 3.26 24.80
C SER A 222 -9.63 2.24 25.87
N PRO A 223 -9.69 2.61 27.16
CA PRO A 223 -8.54 2.88 28.03
C PRO A 223 -7.67 1.64 28.32
N SER A 224 -7.96 0.49 27.73
CA SER A 224 -7.22 -0.76 27.90
C SER A 224 -6.34 -1.06 26.67
N ASP A 225 -5.04 -1.28 26.86
CA ASP A 225 -4.19 -1.76 25.76
C ASP A 225 -4.45 -3.25 25.51
N GLY A 226 -4.79 -3.63 24.28
CA GLY A 226 -5.20 -5.01 24.02
C GLY A 226 -5.08 -5.42 22.57
N ILE A 227 -5.00 -6.74 22.39
CA ILE A 227 -5.07 -7.39 21.08
C ILE A 227 -6.44 -8.04 21.00
N VAL A 228 -7.33 -7.42 20.24
CA VAL A 228 -8.73 -7.79 20.09
C VAL A 228 -8.95 -8.15 18.63
N GLY A 229 -9.56 -9.31 18.38
CA GLY A 229 -9.84 -9.72 17.02
C GLY A 229 -11.03 -10.66 16.93
N ARG A 230 -11.75 -10.58 15.82
CA ARG A 230 -12.84 -11.49 15.47
C ARG A 230 -12.29 -12.87 15.11
N VAL A 231 -13.07 -13.89 15.40
CA VAL A 231 -12.85 -15.28 14.98
C VAL A 231 -14.09 -15.82 14.29
N ARG A 232 -13.90 -16.83 13.45
CA ARG A 232 -14.96 -17.55 12.77
C ARG A 232 -15.75 -18.43 13.72
N ASP A 233 -17.06 -18.41 13.57
CA ASP A 233 -17.96 -19.40 14.18
C ASP A 233 -18.04 -20.67 13.31
N VAL A 234 -17.81 -21.83 13.91
CA VAL A 234 -17.85 -23.14 13.24
C VAL A 234 -19.16 -23.90 13.48
N SER A 235 -20.05 -23.38 14.34
CA SER A 235 -21.26 -24.07 14.78
C SER A 235 -22.46 -23.91 13.83
N GLY A 236 -22.36 -23.02 12.83
CA GLY A 236 -23.44 -22.74 11.87
C GLY A 236 -24.75 -22.25 12.50
N THR A 237 -24.72 -21.92 13.80
CA THR A 237 -25.86 -21.50 14.60
C THR A 237 -25.46 -20.19 15.25
N GLU A 238 -26.07 -19.11 14.79
CA GLU A 238 -25.97 -17.75 15.29
C GLU A 238 -25.59 -17.62 16.79
N HIS A 239 -24.50 -16.88 17.01
CA HIS A 239 -24.09 -16.15 18.21
C HIS A 239 -23.64 -16.95 19.45
N TYR A 240 -22.34 -17.26 19.54
CA TYR A 240 -21.69 -17.32 20.86
C TYR A 240 -21.41 -15.92 21.40
N THR A 241 -22.28 -15.43 22.26
CA THR A 241 -22.00 -14.29 23.14
C THR A 241 -20.87 -14.64 24.11
N LEU A 242 -19.62 -14.31 23.76
CA LEU A 242 -18.63 -13.95 24.77
C LEU A 242 -18.86 -12.47 25.09
N GLY A 243 -19.96 -12.21 25.79
CA GLY A 243 -20.37 -10.87 26.17
C GLY A 243 -19.32 -10.24 27.07
N GLY A 244 -18.81 -9.09 26.65
CA GLY A 244 -18.81 -7.98 27.59
C GLY A 244 -20.25 -7.75 28.07
N GLN A 245 -20.41 -7.67 29.39
CA GLN A 245 -21.54 -7.27 30.25
C GLN A 245 -21.47 -8.25 31.45
N GLU A 246 -20.90 -7.92 32.60
CA GLU A 246 -21.20 -6.75 33.42
C GLU A 246 -19.95 -6.03 33.94
N GLU A 247 -19.99 -4.70 33.92
CA GLU A 247 -19.45 -3.89 35.01
C GLU A 247 -20.14 -4.30 36.33
N THR A 248 -19.84 -5.47 36.92
CA THR A 248 -20.05 -5.64 38.35
C THR A 248 -18.91 -4.90 39.04
N SER A 249 -19.19 -3.66 39.44
CA SER A 249 -18.44 -2.88 40.44
C SER A 249 -17.40 -3.69 41.23
N ILE A 250 -16.16 -3.75 40.70
CA ILE A 250 -15.02 -4.31 41.41
C ILE A 250 -14.60 -3.26 42.46
N PRO A 251 -14.23 -3.65 43.71
CA PRO A 251 -13.88 -2.72 44.78
C PRO A 251 -12.67 -1.83 44.39
N PRO A 252 -12.39 -0.76 45.14
CA PRO A 252 -11.43 0.27 44.74
C PRO A 252 -9.99 -0.24 44.88
N PHE A 253 -9.55 -1.03 43.92
CA PHE A 253 -8.14 -1.36 43.75
C PHE A 253 -7.79 -1.01 42.31
N GLY A 254 -7.32 0.23 42.13
CA GLY A 254 -6.84 0.70 40.85
C GLY A 254 -5.59 -0.06 40.44
N LEU A 255 -5.70 -0.91 39.42
CA LEU A 255 -4.63 -1.38 38.55
C LEU A 255 -5.26 -1.78 37.20
N VAL A 256 -4.98 -0.96 36.19
CA VAL A 256 -5.14 -1.11 34.72
C VAL A 256 -5.80 -2.39 34.17
N ASP A 257 -6.95 -2.16 33.53
CA ASP A 257 -7.71 -3.09 32.72
C ASP A 257 -6.96 -3.47 31.43
N PHE A 258 -6.77 -4.77 31.18
CA PHE A 258 -6.31 -5.29 29.90
C PHE A 258 -7.25 -6.42 29.46
N PHE A 259 -7.91 -6.24 28.32
CA PHE A 259 -8.90 -7.19 27.80
C PHE A 259 -8.39 -7.82 26.51
N ILE A 260 -8.36 -9.16 26.48
CA ILE A 260 -8.38 -9.93 25.25
C ILE A 260 -9.85 -10.18 24.96
N ALA A 261 -10.44 -9.38 24.09
CA ALA A 261 -11.82 -9.56 23.67
C ALA A 261 -11.86 -10.24 22.30
N LEU A 262 -12.78 -11.19 22.17
CA LEU A 262 -13.19 -11.76 20.88
C LEU A 262 -14.56 -11.15 20.62
N GLU A 263 -14.62 -10.10 19.79
CA GLU A 263 -15.89 -9.42 19.52
C GLU A 263 -16.69 -10.11 18.43
N LEU A 264 -18.01 -9.95 18.53
CA LEU A 264 -18.99 -10.58 17.68
C LEU A 264 -19.25 -9.83 16.37
N PRO A 265 -19.80 -10.53 15.35
CA PRO A 265 -20.06 -9.96 14.04
C PRO A 265 -21.02 -8.76 14.04
N ASP A 266 -22.02 -8.69 14.93
CA ASP A 266 -23.17 -7.76 14.81
C ASP A 266 -23.11 -6.50 15.68
N ALA A 267 -21.99 -6.23 16.36
CA ALA A 267 -21.78 -4.90 16.91
C ALA A 267 -21.50 -3.94 15.74
N PRO A 268 -22.31 -2.89 15.50
CA PRO A 268 -22.00 -1.89 14.47
C PRO A 268 -20.59 -1.37 14.76
N GLY A 269 -19.67 -1.67 13.84
CA GLY A 269 -18.22 -1.66 14.02
C GLY A 269 -17.73 -0.79 15.17
N SER A 270 -17.45 -1.42 16.31
CA SER A 270 -16.50 -0.87 17.27
C SER A 270 -15.21 -0.63 16.50
N ALA A 271 -14.96 0.64 16.16
CA ALA A 271 -13.73 1.04 15.51
C ALA A 271 -12.57 0.52 16.37
N GLY A 272 -11.72 -0.36 15.81
CA GLY A 272 -10.55 -0.91 16.51
C GLY A 272 -10.55 -2.41 16.80
N THR A 273 -11.54 -3.19 16.37
CA THR A 273 -11.43 -4.66 16.47
C THR A 273 -10.92 -5.29 15.19
N GLY A 274 -9.82 -6.05 15.30
CA GLY A 274 -9.19 -6.75 14.18
C GLY A 274 -9.87 -8.07 13.83
N ALA A 275 -9.17 -8.93 13.09
CA ALA A 275 -9.57 -10.31 12.82
C ALA A 275 -8.35 -11.24 12.77
N TRP A 276 -8.52 -12.48 13.25
CA TRP A 276 -7.44 -13.45 13.35
C TRP A 276 -7.35 -14.31 12.09
N PHE A 277 -6.22 -14.26 11.41
CA PHE A 277 -5.92 -15.12 10.26
C PHE A 277 -4.60 -15.84 10.46
N TYR A 278 -4.56 -17.09 9.98
CA TYR A 278 -3.34 -17.88 10.00
C TYR A 278 -3.13 -18.64 8.69
N ARG A 279 -1.90 -19.08 8.45
CA ARG A 279 -1.58 -20.07 7.43
C ARG A 279 -0.47 -21.00 7.90
N ILE A 280 -0.38 -22.15 7.23
CA ILE A 280 0.72 -23.10 7.40
C ILE A 280 1.64 -22.93 6.19
N PRO A 281 2.89 -22.48 6.38
CA PRO A 281 3.84 -22.25 5.28
C PRO A 281 4.28 -23.54 4.57
#